data_AF-A0A6L8N598-F1
#
_entry.id   AF-A0A6L8N598-F1
#
_cell.length_a   1.000
_cell.length_b   1.000
_cell.length_c   1.000
_cell.angle_alpha   90.00
_cell.angle_beta   90.00
_cell.angle_gamma   90.00
#
_symmetry.space_group_name_H-M   'P 1'
#
loop_
_entity.id
_entity.type
_entity.pdbx_description
1 polymer ?
#
loop_
_entity_poly.entity_id
_entity_poly.type
_entity_poly.pdbx_seq_one_letter_code
_entity_poly.pdbx_strand_id
1 'polypeptide(L)'
;APGTPRSGLGPSVEAELTALRLPGPDEPAPRELRLDPLRSALDNRREILLRRLEVCGVGYGEPVAVAGTGDAAALSSRWRLSWAPAVPVRLDLAGVRGVT
;
A
#
# COMPACT_ATOMS: atom_id res chain seq x y z
N ALA A 1 11.09 -13.35 17.08
CA ALA A 1 12.29 -13.22 17.93
C ALA A 1 12.82 -11.80 17.82
N PRO A 2 13.38 -11.19 18.87
CA PRO A 2 14.11 -9.93 18.73
C PRO A 2 15.33 -10.21 17.85
N GLY A 3 15.54 -9.42 16.79
CA GLY A 3 16.70 -9.56 15.91
C GLY A 3 16.46 -10.23 14.55
N THR A 4 15.21 -10.40 14.10
CA THR A 4 14.98 -10.67 12.67
C THR A 4 15.62 -9.54 11.87
N PRO A 5 16.57 -9.81 10.95
CA PRO A 5 17.15 -8.77 10.11
C PRO A 5 16.03 -8.08 9.35
N ARG A 6 15.87 -6.77 9.56
CA ARG A 6 14.98 -5.98 8.72
C ARG A 6 15.59 -5.96 7.33
N SER A 7 14.84 -6.43 6.34
CA SER A 7 15.28 -6.28 4.95
C SER A 7 15.30 -4.78 4.61
N GLY A 8 16.13 -4.34 3.67
CA GLY A 8 16.12 -2.94 3.21
C GLY A 8 14.78 -2.49 2.62
N LEU A 9 13.88 -3.45 2.31
CA LEU A 9 12.56 -3.20 1.75
C LEU A 9 11.64 -2.48 2.75
N GLY A 10 11.68 -2.82 4.04
CA GLY A 10 10.82 -2.20 5.06
C GLY A 10 11.01 -0.68 5.13
N PRO A 11 12.23 -0.19 5.43
CA PRO A 11 12.53 1.24 5.43
C PRO A 11 12.29 1.93 4.08
N SER A 12 12.56 1.24 2.96
CA SER A 12 12.27 1.78 1.62
C SER A 12 10.77 2.02 1.40
N VAL A 13 9.93 1.07 1.80
CA VAL A 13 8.47 1.20 1.68
C VAL A 13 7.96 2.29 2.61
N GLU A 14 8.45 2.36 3.85
CA GLU A 14 8.09 3.43 4.79
C GLU A 14 8.41 4.82 4.20
N ALA A 15 9.59 4.99 3.60
CA ALA A 15 9.96 6.25 2.93
C ALA A 15 9.08 6.56 1.71
N GLU A 16 8.72 5.55 0.91
CA GLU A 16 7.83 5.72 -0.25
C GLU A 16 6.41 6.11 0.20
N LEU A 17 5.89 5.51 1.28
CA LEU A 17 4.61 5.87 1.87
C LEU A 17 4.59 7.33 2.35
N THR A 18 5.65 7.77 3.04
CA THR A 18 5.80 9.17 3.46
C THR A 18 5.80 10.10 2.25
N ALA A 19 6.58 9.79 1.20
CA ALA A 19 6.65 10.59 -0.02
C ALA A 19 5.29 10.69 -0.74
N LEU A 20 4.47 9.63 -0.67
CA LEU A 20 3.14 9.57 -1.25
C LEU A 20 2.03 10.06 -0.30
N ARG A 21 2.38 10.49 0.92
CA ARG A 21 1.45 10.95 1.96
C ARG A 21 0.40 9.89 2.30
N LEU A 22 0.84 8.64 2.41
CA LEU A 22 0.03 7.50 2.82
C LEU A 22 0.31 7.17 4.30
N PRO A 23 -0.67 6.61 5.03
CA PRO A 23 -0.50 6.28 6.44
C PRO A 23 0.69 5.34 6.67
N GLY A 24 1.56 5.69 7.62
CA GLY A 24 2.73 4.90 8.01
C GLY A 24 2.57 4.29 9.41
N PRO A 25 3.66 3.82 10.02
CA PRO A 25 3.65 3.28 11.39
C PRO A 25 3.13 4.27 12.44
N ASP A 26 3.29 5.58 12.23
CA ASP A 26 2.79 6.62 13.13
C ASP A 26 1.29 6.91 12.98
N GLU A 27 0.67 6.42 11.89
CA GLU A 27 -0.76 6.57 11.60
C GLU A 27 -1.40 5.19 11.33
N PRO A 28 -1.48 4.29 12.33
CA PRO A 28 -1.87 2.91 12.08
C PRO A 28 -3.36 2.68 11.88
N ALA A 29 -4.18 3.67 12.22
CA ALA A 29 -5.63 3.58 12.13
C ALA A 29 -6.10 3.33 10.68
N PRO A 30 -7.14 2.50 10.47
CA PRO A 30 -7.68 2.28 9.15
C PRO A 30 -8.16 3.57 8.48
N ARG A 31 -7.86 3.74 7.20
CA ARG A 31 -8.27 4.90 6.40
C ARG A 31 -8.76 4.45 5.04
N GLU A 32 -9.91 4.97 4.62
CA GLU A 32 -10.37 4.81 3.24
C GLU A 32 -9.82 5.93 2.35
N LEU A 33 -9.42 5.56 1.13
CA LEU A 33 -8.82 6.45 0.15
C LEU A 33 -9.45 6.20 -1.22
N ARG A 34 -9.88 7.28 -1.87
CA ARG A 34 -10.28 7.27 -3.29
C ARG A 34 -9.15 7.88 -4.11
N LEU A 35 -8.83 7.24 -5.22
CA LEU A 35 -7.78 7.67 -6.14
C LEU A 35 -8.35 7.92 -7.53
N ASP A 36 -7.76 8.87 -8.25
CA ASP A 36 -8.03 9.12 -9.68
C ASP A 36 -6.73 9.00 -10.51
N PRO A 37 -6.23 7.76 -10.73
CA PRO A 37 -4.89 7.52 -11.27
C PRO A 37 -4.66 8.04 -12.69
N LEU A 38 -5.74 8.26 -13.45
CA LEU A 38 -5.67 8.76 -14.83
C LEU A 38 -5.66 10.28 -14.89
N ARG A 39 -6.03 10.97 -13.80
CA ARG A 39 -6.09 12.44 -13.72
C ARG A 39 -5.12 13.05 -12.72
N SER A 40 -4.50 12.24 -11.84
CA SER A 40 -3.57 12.69 -10.81
C SER A 40 -2.30 11.85 -10.81
N ALA A 41 -1.15 12.47 -11.09
CA ALA A 41 0.15 11.80 -11.05
C ALA A 41 0.56 11.32 -9.65
N LEU A 42 0.04 11.97 -8.59
CA LEU A 42 0.22 11.50 -7.22
C LEU A 42 -0.60 10.23 -6.97
N ASP A 43 -1.85 10.21 -7.42
CA ASP A 43 -2.73 9.06 -7.25
C ASP A 43 -2.31 7.89 -8.14
N ASN A 44 -1.73 8.16 -9.30
CA ASN A 44 -1.10 7.15 -10.13
C ASN A 44 0.01 6.40 -9.37
N ARG A 45 0.92 7.16 -8.74
CA ARG A 45 2.01 6.57 -7.95
C ARG A 45 1.50 5.83 -6.72
N ARG A 46 0.45 6.35 -6.05
CA ARG A 46 -0.23 5.65 -4.95
C ARG A 46 -0.83 4.34 -5.40
N GLU A 47 -1.56 4.33 -6.51
CA GLU A 47 -2.18 3.12 -7.06
C GLU A 47 -1.13 2.04 -7.38
N ILE A 48 -0.02 2.44 -8.01
CA ILE A 48 1.08 1.52 -8.34
C ILE A 48 1.67 0.90 -7.07
N LEU A 49 1.98 1.72 -6.05
CA LEU A 49 2.52 1.20 -4.79
C LEU A 49 1.52 0.26 -4.10
N LEU A 50 0.26 0.66 -4.00
CA LEU A 50 -0.79 -0.13 -3.35
C LEU A 50 -1.00 -1.47 -4.06
N ARG A 51 -1.02 -1.50 -5.39
CA ARG A 51 -1.08 -2.74 -6.17
C ARG A 51 0.14 -3.64 -5.96
N ARG A 52 1.35 -3.06 -5.91
CA ARG A 52 2.58 -3.83 -5.64
C ARG A 52 2.51 -4.48 -4.25
N LEU A 53 2.11 -3.72 -3.22
CA LEU A 53 1.98 -4.24 -1.86
C LEU A 53 0.86 -5.29 -1.72
N GLU A 54 -0.24 -5.11 -2.46
CA GLU A 54 -1.33 -6.10 -2.58
C GLU A 54 -0.80 -7.42 -3.17
N VAL A 55 -0.14 -7.37 -4.33
CA VAL A 55 0.42 -8.56 -5.01
C VAL A 55 1.48 -9.25 -4.15
N CYS A 56 2.30 -8.49 -3.42
CA CYS A 56 3.27 -9.03 -2.47
C CYS A 56 2.63 -9.59 -1.19
N GLY A 57 1.31 -9.48 -1.01
CA GLY A 57 0.59 -10.01 0.15
C GLY A 57 0.95 -9.33 1.47
N VAL A 58 1.36 -8.05 1.42
CA VAL A 58 1.81 -7.27 2.58
C VAL A 58 0.65 -6.96 3.53
N GLY A 59 -0.59 -6.88 3.01
CA GLY A 59 -1.78 -6.59 3.81
C GLY A 59 -1.86 -5.15 4.30
N TYR A 60 -1.16 -4.23 3.64
CA TYR A 60 -1.21 -2.79 3.94
C TYR A 60 -2.48 -2.12 3.40
N GLY A 61 -2.91 -2.52 2.20
CA GLY A 61 -4.07 -1.96 1.53
C GLY A 61 -4.89 -3.03 0.81
N GLU A 62 -6.21 -2.89 0.86
CA GLU A 62 -7.15 -3.76 0.14
C GLU A 62 -8.05 -2.92 -0.77
N PRO A 63 -8.27 -3.33 -2.03
CA PRO A 63 -9.20 -2.65 -2.91
C PRO A 63 -10.64 -2.84 -2.40
N VAL A 64 -11.40 -1.75 -2.37
CA VAL A 64 -12.82 -1.76 -2.03
C VAL A 64 -13.61 -1.77 -3.33
N ALA A 65 -14.44 -2.78 -3.53
CA ALA A 65 -15.30 -2.89 -4.70
C ALA A 65 -16.17 -1.62 -4.83
N VAL A 66 -16.03 -0.92 -5.96
CA VAL A 66 -16.87 0.23 -6.27
C VAL A 66 -18.09 -0.28 -7.02
N ALA A 67 -19.21 -0.44 -6.31
CA ALA A 67 -20.49 -0.67 -6.98
C ALA A 67 -20.89 0.63 -7.70
N GLY A 68 -20.78 0.65 -9.03
CA GLY A 68 -21.19 1.79 -9.84
C GLY A 68 -21.46 1.38 -11.28
N THR A 69 -22.71 1.53 -11.72
CA THR A 69 -23.10 1.39 -13.12
C THR A 69 -22.66 2.65 -13.88
N GLY A 70 -21.58 2.59 -14.65
CA GLY A 70 -21.14 3.66 -15.58
C GLY A 70 -19.63 3.87 -15.69
N ASP A 71 -19.19 4.54 -16.77
CA ASP A 71 -17.78 4.78 -17.14
C ASP A 71 -16.91 5.42 -16.04
N ALA A 72 -17.48 6.26 -15.18
CA ALA A 72 -16.74 6.96 -14.13
C ALA A 72 -16.28 6.05 -12.97
N ALA A 73 -16.95 4.90 -12.76
CA ALA A 73 -16.50 3.91 -11.78
C ALA A 73 -15.20 3.21 -12.24
N ALA A 74 -14.97 3.11 -13.56
CA ALA A 74 -13.77 2.50 -14.13
C ALA A 74 -12.52 3.41 -14.07
N LEU A 75 -12.70 4.73 -13.85
CA LEU A 75 -11.60 5.71 -13.84
C LEU A 75 -11.02 5.96 -12.44
N SER A 76 -11.67 5.46 -11.38
CA SER A 76 -11.29 5.71 -9.99
C SER A 76 -11.23 4.42 -9.19
N SER A 77 -10.22 4.26 -8.33
CA SER A 77 -10.14 3.15 -7.39
C SER A 77 -10.49 3.60 -5.97
N ARG A 78 -10.90 2.64 -5.13
CA ARG A 78 -11.05 2.83 -3.68
C ARG A 78 -10.23 1.79 -2.95
N TRP A 79 -9.59 2.23 -1.87
CA TRP A 79 -8.73 1.41 -1.04
C TRP A 79 -9.06 1.60 0.43
N ARG A 80 -8.95 0.53 1.21
CA ARG A 80 -8.86 0.58 2.67
C ARG A 80 -7.42 0.30 3.07
N LEU A 81 -6.81 1.24 3.78
CA LEU A 81 -5.41 1.18 4.19
C LEU A 81 -5.33 0.99 5.70
N SER A 82 -4.35 0.22 6.18
CA SER A 82 -4.02 0.15 7.60
C SER A 82 -2.58 -0.29 7.81
N TRP A 83 -1.91 0.28 8.81
CA TRP A 83 -0.61 -0.21 9.25
C TRP A 83 -0.81 -1.24 10.38
N ALA A 84 -1.23 -2.45 10.01
CA ALA A 84 -1.38 -3.54 10.97
C ALA A 84 -0.01 -4.07 11.45
N PRO A 85 0.09 -4.67 12.65
CA PRO A 85 1.35 -5.25 13.16
C PRO A 85 1.99 -6.30 12.23
N ALA A 86 1.20 -6.95 11.36
CA ALA A 86 1.68 -7.92 10.40
C ALA A 86 2.41 -7.30 9.19
N VAL A 87 2.18 -6.03 8.88
CA VAL A 87 2.78 -5.32 7.73
C VAL A 87 4.31 -5.34 7.75
N PRO A 88 5.01 -4.86 8.82
CA PRO A 88 6.46 -4.87 8.84
C PRO A 88 7.05 -6.29 8.75
N VAL A 89 6.39 -7.28 9.36
CA VAL A 89 6.82 -8.69 9.29
C VAL A 89 6.73 -9.22 7.85
N ARG A 90 5.64 -8.91 7.14
CA ARG A 90 5.43 -9.33 5.74
C ARG A 90 6.39 -8.64 4.78
N LEU A 91 6.72 -7.37 5.03
CA LEU A 91 7.74 -6.66 4.27
C LEU A 91 9.12 -7.31 4.42
N ASP A 92 9.49 -7.71 5.64
CA ASP A 92 10.75 -8.43 5.86
C ASP A 92 10.78 -9.79 5.15
N LEU A 93 9.69 -10.55 5.22
CA LEU A 93 9.57 -11.83 4.51
C LEU A 93 9.64 -11.66 2.99
N ALA A 94 9.04 -10.61 2.44
CA ALA A 94 9.12 -10.29 1.01
C ALA A 94 10.55 -9.93 0.60
N GLY A 95 11.25 -9.13 1.40
CA GLY A 95 12.63 -8.73 1.13
C GLY A 95 13.63 -9.89 1.17
N VAL A 96 13.40 -10.91 2.01
CA VAL A 96 14.24 -12.13 2.07
C VAL A 96 14.10 -13.00 0.82
N ARG A 97 12.93 -13.00 0.16
CA ARG A 97 12.68 -13.81 -1.04
C ARG A 97 13.09 -13.13 -2.36
N GLY A 98 13.62 -11.91 -2.28
CA GLY A 98 14.08 -11.13 -3.42
C GLY A 98 12.97 -10.28 -4.06
N VAL A 99 13.36 -9.12 -4.59
CA VAL A 99 12.57 -8.32 -5.52
C VAL A 99 12.86 -8.89 -6.91
N THR A 100 12.21 -9.99 -7.27
CA THR A 100 12.36 -10.62 -8.61
C THR A 100 11.75 -9.76 -9.69
#